data_AF-A0A1G1T427-F1
#
_entry.id   AF-A0A1G1T427-F1
#
_cell.length_a   1.000
_cell.length_b   1.000
_cell.length_c   1.000
_cell.angle_alpha   90.00
_cell.angle_beta   90.00
_cell.angle_gamma   90.00
#
_symmetry.space_group_name_H-M   'P 1'
#
loop_
_entity.id
_entity.type
_entity.pdbx_description
1 polymer ?
#
loop_
_entity_poly.entity_id
_entity_poly.type
_entity_poly.pdbx_seq_one_letter_code
_entity_poly.pdbx_strand_id
1 'polypeptide(L)'
;MNKLHSHPWLPAGALALAGCAGAKPTPVATTTPATTVAAAPADPAGVGLDMADLDRTVNPCDDFFQFSGGNWLKNNPVPNYASSWGPRNLLGNRTQETLRRILEDAAANRTAAPGSNAQKVGDFYAAAMDTMAIQKAGIGQLKPELDRLAAVRDKAALRAAIRTIRP
;
A
#
# COMPACT_ATOMS: atom_id res chain seq x y z
N MET A 1 17.46 49.29 -29.96
CA MET A 1 18.77 49.98 -29.89
C MET A 1 19.18 50.11 -28.43
N ASN A 2 20.03 49.22 -27.90
CA ASN A 2 21.13 49.61 -27.01
C ASN A 2 22.05 48.42 -26.67
N LYS A 3 23.20 48.45 -27.36
CA LYS A 3 24.57 47.99 -27.09
C LYS A 3 24.86 46.80 -26.15
N LEU A 4 25.57 45.85 -26.77
CA LEU A 4 26.47 44.84 -26.21
C LEU A 4 27.54 45.40 -25.27
N HIS A 5 27.96 44.59 -24.28
CA HIS A 5 29.36 44.37 -23.84
C HIS A 5 29.42 42.93 -23.27
N SER A 6 29.89 41.93 -24.03
CA SER A 6 31.26 41.36 -24.07
C SER A 6 31.77 40.74 -22.74
N HIS A 7 31.75 39.40 -22.71
CA HIS A 7 32.40 38.37 -21.86
C HIS A 7 33.85 38.70 -21.40
N PRO A 8 34.50 38.01 -20.40
CA PRO A 8 34.52 36.53 -20.35
C PRO A 8 34.95 35.79 -19.03
N TRP A 9 35.06 34.45 -19.17
CA TRP A 9 35.89 33.46 -18.44
C TRP A 9 35.28 32.57 -17.33
N LEU A 10 35.07 31.31 -17.72
CA LEU A 10 35.29 30.10 -16.92
C LEU A 10 36.77 29.99 -16.52
N PRO A 11 37.06 29.29 -15.41
CA PRO A 11 37.90 28.12 -15.57
C PRO A 11 37.33 26.87 -14.91
N ALA A 12 37.73 25.75 -15.50
CA ALA A 12 37.55 24.39 -15.03
C ALA A 12 38.48 24.07 -13.84
N GLY A 13 38.12 23.01 -13.10
CA GLY A 13 38.95 22.34 -12.09
C GLY A 13 38.18 22.18 -10.77
N ALA A 14 38.13 21.04 -10.09
CA ALA A 14 38.78 19.77 -10.30
C ALA A 14 38.00 18.68 -9.53
N LEU A 15 38.09 17.45 -10.04
CA LEU A 15 37.73 16.22 -9.35
C LEU A 15 38.70 16.02 -8.17
N ALA A 16 38.19 15.72 -6.97
CA ALA A 16 38.99 15.16 -5.88
C ALA A 16 38.23 14.01 -5.21
N LEU A 17 38.77 12.79 -5.38
CA LEU A 17 38.47 11.61 -4.58
C LEU A 17 39.16 11.71 -3.21
N ALA A 18 38.58 10.97 -2.26
CA ALA A 18 39.15 10.42 -1.03
C ALA A 18 39.22 11.34 0.21
N GLY A 19 38.55 10.88 1.27
CA GLY A 19 38.65 11.42 2.61
C GLY A 19 37.69 10.73 3.59
N CYS A 20 37.93 9.44 3.88
CA CYS A 20 37.35 8.77 5.05
C CYS A 20 37.90 9.44 6.32
N ALA A 21 37.18 10.44 6.85
CA ALA A 21 37.43 10.99 8.17
C ALA A 21 36.49 10.32 9.19
N GLY A 22 37.10 9.53 10.08
CA GLY A 22 36.39 8.83 11.16
C GLY A 22 35.80 9.81 12.17
N ALA A 23 34.49 10.02 12.08
CA ALA A 23 33.69 10.41 13.23
C ALA A 23 33.23 9.12 13.93
N LYS A 24 33.73 8.86 15.14
CA LYS A 24 33.20 7.77 15.99
C LYS A 24 31.75 8.15 16.38
N PRO A 25 30.73 7.35 16.03
CA PRO A 25 29.38 7.59 16.53
C PRO A 25 29.35 7.23 18.03
N THR A 26 29.04 8.21 18.86
CA THR A 26 28.76 8.03 20.29
C THR A 26 27.47 7.23 20.42
N PRO A 27 27.44 6.09 21.14
CA PRO A 27 26.20 5.35 21.34
C PRO A 27 25.35 6.10 22.37
N VAL A 28 24.28 6.75 21.92
CA VAL A 28 23.19 7.14 22.81
C VAL A 28 22.39 5.87 23.09
N ALA A 29 22.53 5.32 24.29
CA ALA A 29 21.72 4.20 24.75
C ALA A 29 20.29 4.70 25.01
N THR A 30 19.41 4.57 24.01
CA THR A 30 17.97 4.63 24.22
C THR A 30 17.49 3.22 24.54
N THR A 31 17.24 2.95 25.82
CA THR A 31 16.54 1.74 26.27
C THR A 31 15.06 1.84 25.90
N THR A 32 14.75 1.54 24.63
CA THR A 32 13.40 1.13 24.26
C THR A 32 13.23 -0.33 24.63
N PRO A 33 12.21 -0.73 25.39
CA PRO A 33 11.90 -2.15 25.59
C PRO A 33 11.54 -2.73 24.22
N ALA A 34 12.39 -3.60 23.69
CA ALA A 34 12.04 -4.40 22.53
C ALA A 34 10.94 -5.38 22.95
N THR A 35 9.72 -5.14 22.49
CA THR A 35 8.71 -6.20 22.43
C THR A 35 9.24 -7.22 21.44
N THR A 36 9.72 -8.35 21.93
CA THR A 36 10.07 -9.51 21.11
C THR A 36 8.80 -10.00 20.43
N VAL A 37 8.59 -9.60 19.18
CA VAL A 37 7.69 -10.33 18.29
C VAL A 37 8.34 -11.69 18.08
N ALA A 38 7.68 -12.74 18.56
CA ALA A 38 8.10 -14.10 18.28
C ALA A 38 8.22 -14.27 16.76
N ALA A 39 9.41 -14.67 16.31
CA ALA A 39 9.64 -14.98 14.91
C ALA A 39 8.64 -16.06 14.49
N ALA A 40 7.90 -15.80 13.40
CA ALA A 40 7.06 -16.81 12.79
C ALA A 40 7.94 -18.04 12.46
N PRO A 41 7.44 -19.28 12.66
CA PRO A 41 8.20 -20.47 12.32
C PRO A 41 8.60 -20.40 10.85
N ALA A 42 9.88 -20.64 10.57
CA ALA A 42 10.37 -20.74 9.21
C ALA A 42 9.64 -21.89 8.51
N ASP A 43 9.07 -21.61 7.35
CA ASP A 43 8.40 -22.59 6.52
C ASP A 43 9.43 -23.66 6.09
N PRO A 44 9.19 -24.97 6.35
CA PRO A 44 10.15 -26.03 6.04
C PRO A 44 10.35 -26.27 4.53
N ALA A 45 9.65 -25.55 3.66
CA ALA A 45 9.76 -25.65 2.21
C ALA A 45 10.93 -24.81 1.64
N GLY A 46 12.16 -25.25 1.90
CA GLY A 46 13.33 -24.88 1.08
C GLY A 46 13.80 -23.41 1.13
N VAL A 47 14.94 -23.18 0.49
CA VAL A 47 15.71 -21.92 0.49
C VAL A 47 15.01 -20.77 -0.24
N GLY A 48 13.85 -20.27 0.21
CA GLY A 48 13.26 -18.97 -0.20
C GLY A 48 12.97 -18.75 -1.71
N LEU A 49 13.32 -19.71 -2.56
CA LEU A 49 13.26 -19.70 -4.02
C LEU A 49 12.71 -21.04 -4.48
N ASP A 50 11.69 -21.01 -5.32
CA ASP A 50 11.20 -22.21 -6.00
C ASP A 50 12.05 -22.43 -7.26
N MET A 51 12.79 -23.55 -7.29
CA MET A 51 13.66 -23.86 -8.41
C MET A 51 12.88 -24.19 -9.69
N ALA A 52 11.58 -24.48 -9.60
CA ALA A 52 10.71 -24.69 -10.75
C ALA A 52 10.39 -23.39 -11.51
N ASP A 53 10.49 -22.24 -10.83
CA ASP A 53 10.21 -20.92 -11.41
C ASP A 53 11.34 -20.41 -12.32
N LEU A 54 12.55 -20.97 -12.17
CA LEU A 54 13.72 -20.62 -12.99
C LEU A 54 13.57 -21.10 -14.44
N ASP A 55 13.79 -20.20 -15.40
CA ASP A 55 13.95 -20.53 -16.82
C ASP A 55 15.44 -20.72 -17.15
N ARG A 56 15.95 -21.95 -16.94
CA ARG A 56 17.35 -22.30 -17.18
C ARG A 56 17.76 -22.33 -18.66
N THR A 57 16.84 -22.07 -19.59
CA THR A 57 17.16 -21.93 -21.02
C THR A 57 17.73 -20.56 -21.35
N VAL A 58 17.56 -19.59 -20.45
CA VAL A 58 18.06 -18.22 -20.58
C VAL A 58 19.36 -18.05 -19.82
N ASN A 59 20.35 -17.44 -20.45
CA ASN A 59 21.60 -17.08 -19.77
C ASN A 59 21.34 -15.93 -18.78
N PRO A 60 21.64 -16.10 -17.48
CA PRO A 60 21.37 -15.08 -16.46
C PRO A 60 22.15 -13.77 -16.67
N CYS A 61 23.27 -13.80 -17.39
CA CYS A 61 24.04 -12.59 -17.70
C CYS A 61 23.38 -11.73 -18.79
N ASP A 62 22.48 -12.31 -19.59
CA ASP A 62 21.80 -11.63 -20.70
C ASP A 62 20.43 -11.09 -20.27
N ASP A 63 19.64 -11.91 -19.55
CA ASP A 63 18.36 -11.49 -18.96
C ASP A 63 18.10 -12.24 -17.65
N PHE A 64 18.50 -11.61 -16.54
CA PHE A 64 18.31 -12.19 -15.21
C PHE A 64 16.83 -12.28 -14.80
N PHE A 65 15.97 -11.35 -15.27
CA PHE A 65 14.55 -11.38 -14.92
C PHE A 65 13.88 -12.61 -15.51
N GLN A 66 14.11 -12.88 -16.80
CA GLN A 66 13.59 -14.06 -17.47
C GLN A 66 14.21 -15.35 -16.91
N PHE A 67 15.52 -15.38 -16.63
CA PHE A 67 16.15 -16.54 -15.98
C PHE A 67 15.54 -16.84 -14.61
N SER A 68 15.33 -15.81 -13.78
CA SER A 68 14.93 -15.98 -12.37
C SER A 68 13.46 -16.34 -12.18
N GLY A 69 12.56 -15.93 -13.10
CA GLY A 69 11.12 -16.15 -12.93
C GLY A 69 10.35 -16.43 -14.21
N GLY A 70 11.04 -16.73 -15.32
CA GLY A 70 10.41 -16.90 -16.63
C GLY A 70 9.40 -18.04 -16.68
N ASN A 71 9.60 -19.13 -15.94
CA ASN A 71 8.61 -20.20 -15.86
C ASN A 71 7.42 -19.81 -14.97
N TRP A 72 7.66 -19.08 -13.88
CA TRP A 72 6.57 -18.52 -13.08
C TRP A 72 5.67 -17.64 -13.93
N LEU A 73 6.25 -16.75 -14.73
CA LEU A 73 5.51 -15.81 -15.58
C LEU A 73 4.66 -16.53 -16.63
N LYS A 74 5.17 -17.61 -17.24
CA LYS A 74 4.42 -18.45 -18.19
C LYS A 74 3.22 -19.14 -17.53
N ASN A 75 3.39 -19.61 -16.29
CA ASN A 75 2.38 -20.38 -15.56
C ASN A 75 1.37 -19.50 -14.81
N ASN A 76 1.65 -18.20 -14.66
CA ASN A 76 0.84 -17.27 -13.88
C ASN A 76 0.42 -16.07 -14.74
N PRO A 77 -0.44 -16.26 -15.76
CA PRO A 77 -0.96 -15.15 -16.55
C PRO A 77 -1.78 -14.19 -15.67
N VAL A 78 -1.82 -12.91 -16.06
CA VAL A 78 -2.59 -11.89 -15.33
C VAL A 78 -4.08 -12.26 -15.36
N PRO A 79 -4.73 -12.47 -14.20
CA PRO A 79 -6.16 -12.74 -14.15
C PRO A 79 -6.99 -11.55 -14.65
N ASN A 80 -8.19 -11.80 -15.16
CA ASN A 80 -9.07 -10.75 -15.72
C ASN A 80 -9.47 -9.64 -14.73
N TYR A 81 -9.42 -9.93 -13.42
CA TYR A 81 -9.75 -8.98 -12.36
C TYR A 81 -8.54 -8.15 -11.91
N ALA A 82 -7.34 -8.39 -12.45
CA ALA A 82 -6.11 -7.73 -12.04
C ALA A 82 -5.45 -6.99 -13.21
N SER A 83 -4.83 -5.85 -12.92
CA SER A 83 -4.00 -5.11 -13.89
C SER A 83 -2.54 -5.57 -13.92
N SER A 84 -2.09 -6.27 -12.87
CA SER A 84 -0.77 -6.86 -12.76
C SER A 84 -0.83 -8.10 -11.88
N TRP A 85 0.13 -9.01 -12.09
CA TRP A 85 0.20 -10.26 -11.34
C TRP A 85 1.62 -10.61 -10.98
N GLY A 86 1.84 -10.96 -9.71
CA GLY A 86 3.15 -11.17 -9.14
C GLY A 86 3.09 -11.72 -7.72
N PRO A 87 4.25 -12.06 -7.12
CA PRO A 87 4.32 -12.52 -5.74
C PRO A 87 3.67 -11.57 -4.72
N ARG A 88 3.69 -10.25 -4.97
CA ARG A 88 3.01 -9.26 -4.11
C ARG A 88 1.49 -9.45 -4.10
N ASN A 89 0.88 -9.79 -5.25
CA ASN A 89 -0.54 -10.09 -5.32
C ASN A 89 -0.85 -11.37 -4.54
N LEU A 90 -0.03 -12.41 -4.68
CA LEU A 90 -0.20 -13.65 -3.93
C LEU A 90 -0.14 -13.42 -2.41
N LEU A 91 0.84 -12.64 -1.94
CA LEU A 91 0.93 -12.26 -0.54
C LEU A 91 -0.29 -11.45 -0.10
N GLY A 92 -0.67 -10.44 -0.90
CA GLY A 92 -1.84 -9.60 -0.63
C GLY A 92 -3.13 -10.43 -0.50
N ASN A 93 -3.36 -11.38 -1.41
CA ASN A 93 -4.51 -12.29 -1.36
C ASN A 93 -4.51 -13.13 -0.08
N ARG A 94 -3.35 -13.69 0.32
CA ARG A 94 -3.22 -14.46 1.57
C ARG A 94 -3.51 -13.58 2.79
N THR A 95 -3.01 -12.36 2.81
CA THR A 95 -3.30 -11.40 3.89
C THR A 95 -4.77 -11.03 3.95
N GLN A 96 -5.38 -10.73 2.80
CA GLN A 96 -6.81 -10.41 2.70
C GLN A 96 -7.68 -11.58 3.18
N GLU A 97 -7.33 -12.80 2.81
CA GLU A 97 -8.04 -14.00 3.25
C GLU A 97 -7.97 -14.18 4.77
N THR A 98 -6.80 -13.98 5.37
CA THR A 98 -6.65 -14.01 6.84
C THR A 98 -7.47 -12.92 7.52
N LEU A 99 -7.41 -11.68 7.01
CA LEU A 99 -8.20 -10.57 7.55
C LEU A 99 -9.70 -10.83 7.43
N ARG A 100 -10.15 -11.37 6.29
CA ARG A 100 -11.55 -11.72 6.04
C ARG A 100 -12.06 -12.68 7.11
N ARG A 101 -11.32 -13.74 7.43
CA ARG A 101 -11.69 -14.69 8.49
C ARG A 101 -11.82 -14.02 9.85
N ILE A 102 -10.83 -13.19 10.23
CA ILE A 102 -10.85 -12.46 11.51
C ILE A 102 -12.09 -11.56 11.60
N LEU A 103 -12.46 -10.89 10.50
CA LEU A 103 -13.61 -10.00 10.45
C LEU A 103 -14.94 -10.76 10.45
N GLU A 104 -15.00 -11.91 9.79
CA GLU A 104 -16.16 -12.81 9.82
C GLU A 104 -16.39 -13.37 11.23
N ASP A 105 -15.33 -13.82 11.91
CA ASP A 105 -15.40 -14.28 13.29
C ASP A 105 -15.86 -13.15 14.23
N ALA A 106 -15.34 -11.93 14.03
CA ALA A 106 -15.76 -10.77 14.80
C ALA A 106 -17.24 -10.41 14.56
N ALA A 107 -17.71 -10.47 13.32
CA ALA A 107 -19.11 -10.22 12.96
C ALA A 107 -20.07 -11.30 13.47
N ALA A 108 -19.62 -12.55 13.55
CA ALA A 108 -20.37 -13.66 14.12
C ALA A 108 -20.42 -13.64 15.65
N ASN A 109 -19.49 -12.94 16.31
CA ASN A 109 -19.41 -12.88 17.76
C ASN A 109 -20.53 -12.06 18.40
N ARG A 110 -21.58 -12.75 18.87
CA ARG A 110 -22.73 -12.15 19.57
C ARG A 110 -22.50 -11.84 21.05
N THR A 111 -21.34 -12.18 21.61
CA THR A 111 -21.02 -11.97 23.03
C THR A 111 -20.05 -10.81 23.28
N ALA A 112 -19.65 -10.10 22.22
CA ALA A 112 -18.80 -8.92 22.35
C ALA A 112 -19.48 -7.84 23.22
N ALA A 113 -18.71 -7.26 24.14
CA ALA A 113 -19.23 -6.21 25.02
C ALA A 113 -19.73 -5.00 24.18
N PRO A 114 -20.91 -4.44 24.50
CA PRO A 114 -21.43 -3.27 23.78
C PRO A 114 -20.43 -2.10 23.77
N GLY A 115 -20.19 -1.52 22.59
CA GLY A 115 -19.27 -0.40 22.40
C GLY A 115 -17.77 -0.77 22.35
N SER A 116 -17.43 -2.05 22.54
CA SER A 116 -16.06 -2.55 22.42
C SER A 116 -15.55 -2.48 20.97
N ASN A 117 -14.22 -2.52 20.81
CA ASN A 117 -13.60 -2.58 19.48
C ASN A 117 -14.03 -3.84 18.71
N ALA A 118 -14.19 -4.97 19.40
CA ALA A 118 -14.66 -6.21 18.78
C ALA A 118 -16.06 -6.05 18.16
N GLN A 119 -17.01 -5.48 18.93
CA GLN A 119 -18.36 -5.21 18.43
C GLN A 119 -18.34 -4.21 17.26
N LYS A 120 -17.61 -3.10 17.39
CA LYS A 120 -17.53 -2.08 16.32
C LYS A 120 -16.96 -2.63 15.02
N VAL A 121 -15.88 -3.43 15.10
CA VAL A 121 -15.24 -4.02 13.91
C VAL A 121 -16.16 -5.06 13.27
N GLY A 122 -16.80 -5.91 14.07
CA GLY A 122 -17.76 -6.90 13.58
C GLY A 122 -18.97 -6.25 12.90
N ASP A 123 -19.58 -5.26 13.55
CA ASP A 123 -20.74 -4.55 13.01
C ASP A 123 -20.40 -3.77 11.73
N PHE A 124 -19.23 -3.13 11.69
CA PHE A 124 -18.76 -2.42 10.51
C PHE A 124 -18.59 -3.36 9.32
N TYR A 125 -17.96 -4.52 9.54
CA TYR A 125 -17.81 -5.54 8.49
C TYR A 125 -19.17 -6.09 8.03
N ALA A 126 -20.06 -6.44 8.98
CA ALA A 126 -21.38 -6.96 8.67
C ALA A 126 -22.21 -5.96 7.84
N ALA A 127 -22.18 -4.67 8.20
CA ALA A 127 -22.87 -3.61 7.45
C ALA A 127 -22.34 -3.46 6.02
N ALA A 128 -21.02 -3.62 5.82
CA ALA A 128 -20.42 -3.55 4.49
C ALA A 128 -20.74 -4.77 3.62
N MET A 129 -20.94 -5.95 4.22
CA MET A 129 -21.22 -7.19 3.50
C MET A 129 -22.71 -7.40 3.17
N ASP A 130 -23.63 -6.70 3.84
CA ASP A 130 -25.07 -6.78 3.58
C ASP A 130 -25.49 -5.99 2.32
N THR A 131 -25.21 -6.57 1.16
CA THR A 131 -25.57 -5.98 -0.14
C THR A 131 -27.07 -5.78 -0.32
N MET A 132 -27.93 -6.60 0.31
CA MET A 132 -29.38 -6.44 0.22
C MET A 132 -29.85 -5.20 0.96
N ALA A 133 -29.35 -4.97 2.18
CA ALA A 133 -29.64 -3.75 2.93
C ALA A 133 -29.11 -2.50 2.20
N ILE A 134 -27.89 -2.57 1.64
CA ILE A 134 -27.31 -1.46 0.86
C ILE A 134 -28.19 -1.12 -0.35
N GLN A 135 -28.60 -2.13 -1.13
CA GLN A 135 -29.46 -1.91 -2.29
C GLN A 135 -30.84 -1.38 -1.91
N LYS A 136 -31.42 -1.87 -0.81
CA LYS A 136 -32.70 -1.36 -0.29
C LYS A 136 -32.61 0.09 0.17
N ALA A 137 -31.50 0.48 0.81
CA ALA A 137 -31.28 1.85 1.26
C ALA A 137 -31.07 2.83 0.09
N GLY A 138 -30.49 2.35 -1.03
CA GLY A 138 -30.22 3.16 -2.21
C GLY A 138 -29.43 4.43 -1.88
N ILE A 139 -29.80 5.55 -2.50
CA ILE A 139 -29.16 6.86 -2.25
C ILE A 139 -29.81 7.64 -1.11
N GLY A 140 -30.75 7.06 -0.36
CA GLY A 140 -31.54 7.77 0.65
C GLY A 140 -30.67 8.48 1.69
N GLN A 141 -29.62 7.81 2.17
CA GLN A 141 -28.67 8.35 3.15
C GLN A 141 -27.80 9.49 2.60
N LEU A 142 -27.60 9.55 1.28
CA LEU A 142 -26.81 10.59 0.62
C LEU A 142 -27.65 11.82 0.26
N LYS A 143 -28.98 11.68 0.21
CA LYS A 143 -29.89 12.73 -0.26
C LYS A 143 -29.71 14.09 0.45
N PRO A 144 -29.56 14.17 1.79
CA PRO A 144 -29.34 15.46 2.44
C PRO A 144 -28.08 16.19 1.96
N GLU A 145 -26.98 15.46 1.74
CA GLU A 145 -25.73 16.04 1.21
C GLU A 145 -25.87 16.43 -0.27
N LEU A 146 -26.56 15.62 -1.06
CA LEU A 146 -26.83 15.94 -2.47
C LEU A 146 -27.73 17.17 -2.60
N ASP A 147 -28.77 17.29 -1.78
CA ASP A 147 -29.67 18.45 -1.74
C ASP A 147 -28.91 19.71 -1.29
N ARG A 148 -28.01 19.58 -0.32
CA ARG A 148 -27.10 20.65 0.12
C ARG A 148 -26.21 21.15 -1.01
N LEU A 149 -25.61 20.23 -1.77
CA LEU A 149 -24.79 20.57 -2.94
C LEU A 149 -25.63 21.19 -4.07
N ALA A 150 -26.85 20.70 -4.29
CA ALA A 150 -27.77 21.26 -5.29
C ALA A 150 -28.24 22.69 -4.95
N ALA A 151 -28.18 23.09 -3.68
CA ALA A 151 -28.49 24.44 -3.24
C ALA A 151 -27.36 25.46 -3.49
N VAL A 152 -26.16 25.01 -3.89
CA VAL A 152 -25.02 25.91 -4.18
C VAL A 152 -25.28 26.67 -5.49
N ARG A 153 -25.34 28.01 -5.40
CA ARG A 153 -25.62 28.89 -6.56
C ARG A 153 -24.50 29.88 -6.90
N ASP A 154 -23.50 29.99 -6.04
CA ASP A 154 -22.40 30.93 -6.24
C ASP A 154 -21.08 30.42 -5.63
N LYS A 155 -20.00 31.17 -5.91
CA LYS A 155 -18.65 30.84 -5.45
C LYS A 155 -18.53 30.86 -3.92
N ALA A 156 -19.30 31.69 -3.21
CA ALA A 156 -19.25 31.76 -1.76
C ALA A 156 -19.90 30.50 -1.13
N ALA A 157 -21.07 30.11 -1.62
CA ALA A 157 -21.75 28.87 -1.25
C ALA A 157 -20.91 27.63 -1.57
N LEU A 158 -20.22 27.60 -2.72
CA LEU A 158 -19.32 26.50 -3.07
C LEU A 158 -18.15 26.36 -2.08
N ARG A 159 -17.49 27.48 -1.73
CA ARG A 159 -16.41 27.49 -0.73
C ARG A 159 -16.89 27.02 0.64
N ALA A 160 -18.11 27.41 1.03
CA ALA A 160 -18.72 26.94 2.27
C ALA A 160 -18.99 25.43 2.22
N ALA A 161 -19.53 24.91 1.11
CA ALA A 161 -19.84 23.51 0.95
C ALA A 161 -18.62 22.59 1.01
N ILE A 162 -17.51 22.99 0.36
CA ILE A 162 -16.23 22.26 0.36
C ILE A 162 -15.65 22.14 1.76
N ARG A 163 -15.75 23.21 2.57
CA ARG A 163 -15.21 23.23 3.95
C ARG A 163 -15.84 22.16 4.83
N THR A 164 -17.13 21.88 4.65
CA THR A 164 -17.85 20.87 5.45
C THR A 164 -17.42 19.44 5.14
N ILE A 165 -16.94 19.17 3.91
CA ILE A 165 -16.59 17.81 3.46
C ILE A 165 -15.21 17.39 3.95
N ARG A 166 -14.31 18.36 4.18
CA ARG A 166 -12.95 18.12 4.67
C ARG A 166 -12.82 18.69 6.10
N PRO A 167 -13.31 17.95 7.12
CA PRO A 167 -13.11 18.34 8.52
C PRO A 167 -11.62 18.34 8.90
#